data_AF-A0A1S7UNT5-F1
#
_entry.id   AF-A0A1S7UNT5-F1
#
_cell.length_a   1.000
_cell.length_b   1.000
_cell.length_c   1.000
_cell.angle_alpha   90.00
_cell.angle_beta   90.00
_cell.angle_gamma   90.00
#
_symmetry.space_group_name_H-M   'P 1'
#
loop_
_entity.id
_entity.type
_entity.pdbx_description
1 polymer ?
#
loop_
_entity_poly.entity_id
_entity_poly.type
_entity_poly.pdbx_seq_one_letter_code
_entity_poly.pdbx_strand_id
1 'polypeptide(L)'
;MLIQSRLGGLGAQWRQLSKVGKIVIISASVFFLLAVLWGTGTVDVDYVRSQFKGAPHGGEPIPQEKTDTPIIDGVPNDENDRPIPDGIIEGGEQEQEQQQQQQTAEKGSEHESTVHGASQKQDATATPEPIPEPIEAAAEQSSAQQNAMSSSLTTTTTAATAAVEPANTEPTKPHPGPIAGGIPLRIMFIGASMTLGDPPQSAYRMRLREWLVSLGNPVNCVGTNRFGHFKDNDVQGYASTPIEELHEKAAEAVPAMQPNLIIVNAGSSDCFQWERWGSAGALERTRALVDFLFAASPRAAVVLSTLVTSADPRFERCILSVNAQIRQVAADVRRAGRPLVLSEQHYDQGLPGRVTPALLKPDKMHPTAAGWDLMADVYMRDIRDADARGWIVAPVDNGILADGDAERDLEDAARRKEEEEGKEKAEGRAEIALRARRERRGRVSWEI
;
A
#
# COMPACT_ATOMS: atom_id res chain seq x y z
N MET A 1 25.04 -2.52 45.09
CA MET A 1 23.90 -1.89 45.79
C MET A 1 22.79 -1.72 44.74
N LEU A 2 21.69 -2.46 44.89
CA LEU A 2 20.54 -2.51 43.99
C LEU A 2 19.60 -1.30 44.20
N ILE A 3 18.63 -1.14 43.27
CA ILE A 3 17.29 -0.47 43.32
C ILE A 3 17.18 0.69 42.30
N GLN A 4 16.14 0.84 41.46
CA GLN A 4 15.02 0.03 40.96
C GLN A 4 14.43 0.73 39.72
N SER A 5 13.73 -0.05 38.89
CA SER A 5 12.96 0.32 37.70
C SER A 5 11.64 1.05 38.01
N ARG A 6 11.20 1.95 37.11
CA ARG A 6 9.82 2.48 37.05
C ARG A 6 9.10 1.94 35.80
N LEU A 7 8.39 0.83 35.98
CA LEU A 7 7.32 0.33 35.11
C LEU A 7 6.09 0.14 36.01
N GLY A 8 5.04 0.97 35.87
CA GLY A 8 3.89 0.88 36.78
C GLY A 8 2.66 1.78 36.53
N GLY A 9 2.49 2.37 35.35
CA GLY A 9 1.44 3.37 35.11
C GLY A 9 0.02 2.82 34.91
N LEU A 10 -0.18 1.83 34.04
CA LEU A 10 -1.55 1.45 33.63
C LEU A 10 -2.22 0.42 34.56
N GLY A 11 -1.46 -0.52 35.14
CA GLY A 11 -2.03 -1.52 36.06
C GLY A 11 -2.51 -0.95 37.40
N ALA A 12 -1.97 0.20 37.81
CA ALA A 12 -2.31 0.86 39.06
C ALA A 12 -3.68 1.54 39.01
N GLN A 13 -4.06 2.13 37.87
CA GLN A 13 -5.34 2.83 37.72
C GLN A 13 -6.55 1.88 37.68
N TRP A 14 -6.41 0.67 37.12
CA TRP A 14 -7.50 -0.32 37.11
C TRP A 14 -7.85 -0.83 38.52
N ARG A 15 -6.87 -0.92 39.42
CA ARG A 15 -7.09 -1.40 40.80
C ARG A 15 -7.84 -0.39 41.67
N GLN A 16 -7.74 0.90 41.35
CA GLN A 16 -8.35 2.00 42.11
C GLN A 16 -9.83 2.26 41.75
N LEU A 17 -10.34 1.66 40.68
CA LEU A 17 -11.76 1.79 40.31
C LEU A 17 -12.67 1.00 41.25
N SER A 18 -13.73 1.66 41.72
CA SER A 18 -14.79 1.02 42.50
C SER A 18 -15.46 -0.10 41.70
N LYS A 19 -16.11 -1.06 42.38
CA LYS A 19 -16.85 -2.15 41.69
C LYS A 19 -17.88 -1.59 40.70
N VAL A 20 -18.51 -0.46 41.04
CA VAL A 20 -19.46 0.24 40.17
C VAL A 20 -18.73 0.86 38.96
N GLY A 21 -17.57 1.50 39.15
CA GLY A 21 -16.78 2.07 38.06
C GLY A 21 -16.27 1.03 37.05
N LYS A 22 -15.91 -0.16 37.53
CA LYS A 22 -15.52 -1.29 36.64
C LYS A 22 -16.70 -1.82 35.83
N ILE A 23 -17.88 -1.92 36.45
CA ILE A 23 -19.11 -2.38 35.76
C ILE A 23 -19.54 -1.39 34.67
N VAL A 24 -19.42 -0.08 34.91
CA VAL A 24 -19.76 0.96 33.92
C VAL A 24 -18.84 0.90 32.70
N ILE A 25 -17.52 0.74 32.89
CA ILE A 25 -16.55 0.66 31.78
C ILE A 25 -16.74 -0.62 30.96
N ILE A 26 -16.97 -1.76 31.61
CA ILE A 26 -17.24 -3.03 30.92
C ILE A 26 -18.57 -2.95 30.16
N SER A 27 -19.61 -2.36 30.76
CA SER A 27 -20.92 -2.22 30.11
C SER A 27 -20.86 -1.30 28.90
N ALA A 28 -20.13 -0.17 28.98
CA ALA A 28 -19.92 0.73 27.85
C ALA A 28 -19.14 0.06 26.71
N SER A 29 -18.14 -0.76 27.03
CA SER A 29 -17.32 -1.49 26.05
C SER A 29 -18.11 -2.60 25.34
N VAL A 30 -18.95 -3.32 26.08
CA VAL A 30 -19.85 -4.36 25.54
C VAL A 30 -20.96 -3.73 24.69
N PHE A 31 -21.49 -2.58 25.09
CA PHE A 31 -22.48 -1.84 24.29
C PHE A 31 -21.89 -1.32 22.98
N PHE A 32 -20.64 -0.84 22.99
CA PHE A 32 -19.93 -0.42 21.77
C PHE A 32 -19.65 -1.59 20.82
N LEU A 33 -19.23 -2.74 21.36
CA LEU A 33 -19.02 -3.96 20.58
C LEU A 33 -20.34 -4.48 19.98
N LEU A 34 -21.45 -4.47 20.73
CA LEU A 34 -22.75 -4.91 20.24
C LEU A 34 -23.38 -3.95 19.23
N ALA A 35 -23.19 -2.63 19.37
CA ALA A 35 -23.67 -1.64 18.40
C ALA A 35 -22.93 -1.74 17.05
N VAL A 36 -21.63 -2.08 17.07
CA VAL A 36 -20.83 -2.33 15.85
C VAL A 36 -21.20 -3.68 15.21
N LEU A 37 -21.56 -4.69 16.01
CA LEU A 37 -21.92 -6.03 15.51
C LEU A 37 -23.33 -6.13 14.91
N TRP A 38 -24.28 -5.28 15.31
CA TRP A 38 -25.70 -5.40 14.90
C TRP A 38 -26.26 -4.28 14.04
N GLY A 39 -25.42 -3.39 13.49
CA GLY A 39 -25.79 -2.57 12.33
C GLY A 39 -27.08 -1.74 12.45
N THR A 40 -27.43 -1.27 13.66
CA THR A 40 -28.58 -0.38 13.86
C THR A 40 -28.20 0.83 14.71
N GLY A 41 -28.31 2.02 14.12
CA GLY A 41 -28.72 3.23 14.84
C GLY A 41 -27.63 4.27 15.10
N THR A 42 -27.86 5.48 14.57
CA THR A 42 -27.20 6.74 14.86
C THR A 42 -27.04 7.00 16.37
N VAL A 43 -25.85 7.43 16.80
CA VAL A 43 -25.57 7.79 18.20
C VAL A 43 -26.14 9.18 18.48
N ASP A 44 -27.03 9.26 19.47
CA ASP A 44 -27.54 10.53 20.02
C ASP A 44 -26.42 11.23 20.82
N VAL A 45 -25.84 12.27 20.19
CA VAL A 45 -24.71 13.05 20.70
C VAL A 45 -25.08 13.80 21.98
N ASP A 46 -26.37 14.10 22.20
CA ASP A 46 -26.81 14.86 23.37
C ASP A 46 -26.87 13.99 24.64
N TYR A 47 -27.09 12.68 24.52
CA TYR A 47 -26.99 11.75 25.66
C TYR A 47 -25.55 11.66 26.17
N VAL A 48 -24.56 11.60 25.27
CA VAL A 48 -23.13 11.55 25.63
C VAL A 48 -22.67 12.88 26.24
N ARG A 49 -23.14 14.01 25.71
CA ARG A 49 -22.84 15.35 26.23
C ARG A 49 -23.42 15.58 27.64
N SER A 50 -24.53 14.93 27.99
CA SER A 50 -25.16 15.03 29.31
C SER A 50 -24.36 14.34 30.42
N GLN A 51 -23.54 13.33 30.09
CA GLN A 51 -22.74 12.57 31.05
C GLN A 51 -21.46 13.30 31.53
N PHE A 52 -21.12 14.44 30.93
CA PHE A 52 -19.87 15.17 31.24
C PHE A 52 -20.06 16.56 31.86
N LYS A 53 -21.29 16.98 32.18
CA LYS A 53 -21.51 18.25 32.91
C LYS A 53 -21.56 18.00 34.41
N GLY A 54 -20.40 18.10 35.07
CA GLY A 54 -20.29 18.11 36.52
C GLY A 54 -18.92 18.58 37.03
N ALA A 55 -18.80 19.91 37.19
CA ALA A 55 -18.03 20.66 38.21
C ALA A 55 -17.14 21.80 37.64
N PRO A 56 -17.02 22.95 38.35
CA PRO A 56 -16.66 24.24 37.77
C PRO A 56 -15.24 24.70 38.13
N HIS A 57 -14.51 25.28 37.18
CA HIS A 57 -13.36 26.15 37.45
C HIS A 57 -13.40 27.25 36.38
N GLY A 58 -13.51 28.53 36.72
CA GLY A 58 -12.59 29.27 37.57
C GLY A 58 -11.67 30.03 36.62
N GLY A 59 -12.05 31.27 36.30
CA GLY A 59 -11.37 32.09 35.30
C GLY A 59 -10.10 32.73 35.85
N GLU A 60 -9.01 32.59 35.11
CA GLU A 60 -7.95 33.60 34.92
C GLU A 60 -7.09 33.20 33.70
N PRO A 61 -6.59 34.17 32.90
CA PRO A 61 -5.94 33.88 31.62
C PRO A 61 -4.45 33.53 31.77
N ILE A 62 -3.99 32.53 31.03
CA ILE A 62 -2.57 32.14 30.93
C ILE A 62 -1.89 32.97 29.83
N PRO A 63 -0.67 33.52 30.03
CA PRO A 63 0.00 34.39 29.08
C PRO A 63 0.50 33.65 27.83
N GLN A 64 0.44 34.30 26.67
CA GLN A 64 1.08 33.82 25.45
C GLN A 64 2.60 34.04 25.50
N GLU A 65 3.37 32.96 25.51
CA GLU A 65 4.79 33.01 25.11
C GLU A 65 4.93 32.60 23.64
N LYS A 66 5.49 33.53 22.85
CA LYS A 66 5.98 33.31 21.50
C LYS A 66 7.21 32.43 21.56
N THR A 67 7.18 31.28 20.90
CA THR A 67 8.38 30.57 20.47
C THR A 67 8.41 30.53 18.95
N ASP A 68 8.97 31.59 18.37
CA ASP A 68 9.40 31.60 16.97
C ASP A 68 10.53 30.58 16.83
N THR A 69 10.23 29.44 16.19
CA THR A 69 11.26 28.50 15.73
C THR A 69 11.68 28.97 14.34
N PRO A 70 12.97 29.16 14.05
CA PRO A 70 13.40 29.64 12.74
C PRO A 70 13.10 28.59 11.67
N ILE A 71 12.39 29.02 10.62
CA ILE A 71 12.33 28.32 9.35
C ILE A 71 13.77 28.31 8.79
N ILE A 72 14.40 27.14 8.73
CA ILE A 72 15.65 26.99 8.00
C ILE A 72 15.29 26.97 6.51
N ASP A 73 15.31 28.15 5.91
CA ASP A 73 15.38 28.29 4.46
C ASP A 73 16.82 27.96 4.00
N GLY A 74 16.91 27.10 2.98
CA GLY A 74 18.11 26.98 2.16
C GLY A 74 19.09 25.87 2.55
N VAL A 75 18.72 24.61 2.28
CA VAL A 75 19.71 23.63 1.83
C VAL A 75 19.68 23.62 0.31
N PRO A 76 20.74 24.07 -0.38
CA PRO A 76 20.85 23.94 -1.83
C PRO A 76 20.75 22.48 -2.24
N ASN A 77 19.87 22.21 -3.21
CA ASN A 77 19.66 20.89 -3.81
C ASN A 77 20.68 20.73 -4.95
N ASP A 78 21.90 20.32 -4.65
CA ASP A 78 23.00 20.25 -5.63
C ASP A 78 23.23 18.86 -6.26
N GLU A 79 22.36 17.88 -6.01
CA GLU A 79 22.50 16.53 -6.62
C GLU A 79 21.19 15.89 -7.15
N ASN A 80 20.16 16.69 -7.45
CA ASN A 80 18.96 16.19 -8.15
C ASN A 80 18.78 16.77 -9.58
N ASP A 81 19.85 17.28 -10.18
CA ASP A 81 19.88 17.56 -11.63
C ASP A 81 19.84 16.24 -12.41
N ARG A 82 18.63 15.70 -12.56
CA ARG A 82 18.33 14.67 -13.53
C ARG A 82 18.18 15.36 -14.89
N PRO A 83 18.87 14.92 -15.94
CA PRO A 83 18.50 15.29 -17.29
C PRO A 83 17.05 14.86 -17.55
N ILE A 84 16.21 15.81 -17.97
CA ILE A 84 14.90 15.51 -18.56
C ILE A 84 15.20 14.68 -19.83
N PRO A 85 14.64 13.49 -20.00
CA PRO A 85 14.73 12.80 -21.28
C PRO A 85 13.93 13.61 -22.31
N ASP A 86 14.60 14.06 -23.37
CA ASP A 86 13.96 14.72 -24.51
C ASP A 86 12.85 13.82 -25.08
N GLY A 87 11.63 14.36 -25.22
CA GLY A 87 10.57 13.74 -26.02
C GLY A 87 9.15 13.65 -25.45
N ILE A 88 8.79 14.31 -24.34
CA ILE A 88 7.38 14.40 -23.89
C ILE A 88 7.03 15.83 -23.46
N ILE A 89 7.05 16.78 -24.40
CA ILE A 89 6.27 18.03 -24.28
C ILE A 89 5.75 18.35 -25.67
N GLU A 90 4.54 17.86 -25.97
CA GLU A 90 3.59 18.44 -26.92
C GLU A 90 2.33 17.55 -26.86
N GLY A 91 1.35 17.95 -26.04
CA GLY A 91 0.07 17.24 -25.90
C GLY A 91 -0.78 17.66 -24.71
N GLY A 92 -0.15 18.14 -23.62
CA GLY A 92 -0.88 18.46 -22.38
C GLY A 92 -1.62 19.82 -22.38
N GLU A 93 -1.23 20.77 -23.21
CA GLU A 93 -1.83 22.11 -23.21
C GLU A 93 -3.15 22.17 -23.98
N GLN A 94 -3.36 21.30 -24.98
CA GLN A 94 -4.60 21.30 -25.78
C GLN A 94 -5.79 20.63 -25.07
N GLU A 95 -5.55 19.65 -24.19
CA GLU A 95 -6.63 19.01 -23.42
C GLU A 95 -7.17 19.90 -22.30
N GLN A 96 -6.36 20.79 -21.73
CA GLN A 96 -6.80 21.72 -20.68
C GLN A 96 -7.65 22.87 -21.24
N GLU A 97 -7.36 23.38 -22.44
CA GLU A 97 -8.20 24.41 -23.08
C GLU A 97 -9.56 23.87 -23.53
N GLN A 98 -9.64 22.61 -24.00
CA GLN A 98 -10.91 22.00 -24.41
C GLN A 98 -11.84 21.71 -23.23
N GLN A 99 -11.30 21.29 -22.08
CA GLN A 99 -12.12 21.04 -20.87
C GLN A 99 -12.62 22.34 -20.23
N GLN A 100 -11.88 23.44 -20.36
CA GLN A 100 -12.29 24.75 -19.83
C GLN A 100 -13.36 25.44 -20.71
N GLN A 101 -13.37 25.15 -22.03
CA GLN A 101 -14.41 25.63 -22.96
C GLN A 101 -15.72 24.82 -22.85
N GLN A 102 -15.69 23.54 -22.50
CA GLN A 102 -16.92 22.75 -22.26
C GLN A 102 -17.63 23.14 -20.95
N GLN A 103 -16.90 23.46 -19.88
CA GLN A 103 -17.53 23.89 -18.62
C GLN A 103 -18.14 25.29 -18.64
N THR A 104 -17.75 26.14 -19.59
CA THR A 104 -18.34 27.49 -19.77
C THR A 104 -19.59 27.46 -20.65
N ALA A 105 -19.84 26.40 -21.42
CA ALA A 105 -21.05 26.22 -22.22
C ALA A 105 -22.25 25.65 -21.42
N GLU A 106 -22.02 24.88 -20.35
CA GLU A 106 -23.09 24.24 -19.56
C GLU A 106 -23.68 25.12 -18.43
N LYS A 107 -23.13 26.32 -18.17
CA LYS A 107 -23.62 27.23 -17.10
C LYS A 107 -24.46 28.40 -17.59
N GLY A 108 -24.79 28.46 -18.88
CA GLY A 108 -25.49 29.58 -19.51
C GLY A 108 -26.83 29.23 -20.12
N SER A 109 -27.71 28.48 -19.44
CA SER A 109 -29.10 28.30 -19.91
C SER A 109 -30.05 27.77 -18.84
N GLU A 110 -30.27 28.49 -17.73
CA GLU A 110 -31.49 28.29 -16.92
C GLU A 110 -31.95 29.61 -16.28
N HIS A 111 -32.72 30.40 -17.02
CA HIS A 111 -33.77 31.27 -16.49
C HIS A 111 -34.68 31.69 -17.66
N GLU A 112 -35.90 31.16 -17.68
CA GLU A 112 -37.16 31.94 -17.71
C GLU A 112 -38.32 31.18 -18.40
N SER A 113 -39.45 31.17 -17.67
CA SER A 113 -40.84 31.05 -18.14
C SER A 113 -41.51 29.68 -18.27
N THR A 114 -42.41 29.46 -17.31
CA THR A 114 -43.57 28.57 -17.29
C THR A 114 -44.65 29.04 -18.29
N VAL A 115 -45.44 28.09 -18.85
CA VAL A 115 -46.93 28.04 -18.88
C VAL A 115 -47.48 27.15 -20.02
N HIS A 116 -48.35 26.21 -19.60
CA HIS A 116 -49.46 25.49 -20.28
C HIS A 116 -49.32 24.76 -21.64
N GLY A 117 -49.82 23.52 -21.67
CA GLY A 117 -50.36 22.89 -22.88
C GLY A 117 -50.41 21.37 -22.81
N ALA A 118 -51.59 20.79 -22.95
CA ALA A 118 -51.88 19.37 -22.73
C ALA A 118 -51.80 18.50 -24.00
N SER A 119 -51.60 17.20 -23.77
CA SER A 119 -52.12 16.06 -24.55
C SER A 119 -51.65 15.86 -25.99
N GLN A 120 -50.96 14.75 -26.28
CA GLN A 120 -51.57 13.63 -27.02
C GLN A 120 -50.63 12.42 -27.12
N LYS A 121 -51.31 11.28 -27.21
CA LYS A 121 -50.86 9.89 -27.20
C LYS A 121 -50.75 9.40 -28.64
N GLN A 122 -49.72 8.62 -29.00
CA GLN A 122 -49.83 7.61 -30.06
C GLN A 122 -48.73 6.54 -29.96
N ASP A 123 -49.21 5.29 -29.88
CA ASP A 123 -48.49 4.02 -29.95
C ASP A 123 -48.09 3.66 -31.39
N ALA A 124 -46.97 2.95 -31.56
CA ALA A 124 -46.84 1.68 -32.32
C ALA A 124 -45.33 1.35 -32.54
N THR A 125 -44.75 0.34 -31.88
CA THR A 125 -44.63 -1.08 -32.29
C THR A 125 -43.72 -1.35 -33.50
N ALA A 126 -42.53 -1.94 -33.28
CA ALA A 126 -42.00 -3.12 -34.00
C ALA A 126 -40.52 -3.43 -33.62
N THR A 127 -40.26 -4.71 -33.35
CA THR A 127 -38.98 -5.39 -33.08
C THR A 127 -39.07 -6.76 -33.80
N PRO A 128 -38.00 -7.58 -33.97
CA PRO A 128 -36.72 -7.44 -34.69
C PRO A 128 -36.47 -8.61 -35.69
N GLU A 129 -35.19 -8.82 -36.08
CA GLU A 129 -34.51 -10.04 -36.63
C GLU A 129 -34.04 -10.01 -38.12
N PRO A 130 -33.13 -10.91 -38.61
CA PRO A 130 -31.74 -11.15 -38.19
C PRO A 130 -30.73 -11.41 -39.38
N ILE A 131 -29.46 -11.68 -39.02
CA ILE A 131 -28.23 -12.27 -39.66
C ILE A 131 -28.35 -12.97 -41.07
N PRO A 132 -27.26 -13.10 -41.88
CA PRO A 132 -26.44 -14.33 -41.82
C PRO A 132 -24.91 -14.19 -42.13
N GLU A 133 -24.07 -15.02 -41.49
CA GLU A 133 -22.83 -15.59 -42.08
C GLU A 133 -23.20 -16.79 -43.00
N PRO A 134 -22.31 -17.37 -43.85
CA PRO A 134 -21.46 -18.50 -43.39
C PRO A 134 -20.13 -18.79 -44.18
N ILE A 135 -19.46 -19.88 -43.74
CA ILE A 135 -18.66 -20.94 -44.44
C ILE A 135 -17.12 -20.87 -44.20
N GLU A 136 -16.49 -21.71 -43.35
CA GLU A 136 -16.01 -23.13 -43.50
C GLU A 136 -14.98 -23.32 -44.67
N ALA A 137 -13.93 -24.16 -44.69
CA ALA A 137 -13.34 -25.23 -43.87
C ALA A 137 -11.88 -25.44 -44.39
N ALA A 138 -10.88 -25.74 -43.55
CA ALA A 138 -10.29 -27.08 -43.29
C ALA A 138 -8.96 -27.43 -44.01
N ALA A 139 -8.11 -28.12 -43.23
CA ALA A 139 -7.09 -29.13 -43.59
C ALA A 139 -5.79 -28.67 -44.29
N GLU A 140 -4.60 -29.25 -44.11
CA GLU A 140 -4.00 -30.21 -43.17
C GLU A 140 -2.48 -30.30 -43.53
N GLN A 141 -1.66 -30.68 -42.54
CA GLN A 141 -0.48 -31.55 -42.63
C GLN A 141 0.89 -31.11 -43.22
N SER A 142 1.89 -31.26 -42.33
CA SER A 142 3.12 -32.08 -42.49
C SER A 142 4.25 -31.60 -43.41
N SER A 143 5.43 -31.34 -42.82
CA SER A 143 6.50 -32.34 -42.77
C SER A 143 7.80 -31.75 -42.21
N ALA A 144 8.46 -32.53 -41.36
CA ALA A 144 9.82 -32.30 -40.92
C ALA A 144 10.80 -32.88 -41.95
N GLN A 145 11.91 -32.19 -42.24
CA GLN A 145 13.16 -32.89 -42.54
C GLN A 145 14.39 -32.04 -42.23
N GLN A 146 15.29 -32.68 -41.48
CA GLN A 146 16.64 -32.25 -41.13
C GLN A 146 17.55 -32.22 -42.37
N ASN A 147 18.55 -31.34 -42.38
CA ASN A 147 19.92 -31.75 -42.70
C ASN A 147 20.95 -30.68 -42.31
N ALA A 148 22.12 -31.19 -41.95
CA ALA A 148 23.22 -30.48 -41.33
C ALA A 148 24.38 -30.20 -42.30
N MET A 149 25.26 -29.31 -41.85
CA MET A 149 26.71 -29.20 -42.08
C MET A 149 27.31 -28.50 -43.31
N SER A 150 28.27 -27.63 -42.95
CA SER A 150 29.59 -27.36 -43.55
C SER A 150 29.79 -26.25 -44.60
N SER A 151 30.32 -25.13 -44.08
CA SER A 151 31.66 -24.56 -44.35
C SER A 151 32.15 -24.22 -45.78
N SER A 152 32.49 -22.92 -45.89
CA SER A 152 33.69 -22.30 -46.51
C SER A 152 33.63 -21.70 -47.93
N LEU A 153 33.89 -20.38 -47.97
CA LEU A 153 34.62 -19.48 -48.90
C LEU A 153 34.69 -19.85 -50.41
N THR A 154 34.55 -18.96 -51.40
CA THR A 154 35.06 -17.58 -51.58
C THR A 154 34.49 -16.98 -52.90
N THR A 155 34.17 -15.67 -52.93
CA THR A 155 34.24 -14.66 -54.04
C THR A 155 33.90 -15.08 -55.49
N THR A 156 33.05 -14.37 -56.27
CA THR A 156 33.30 -13.01 -56.81
C THR A 156 32.06 -12.48 -57.59
N THR A 157 31.66 -11.24 -57.27
CA THR A 157 31.05 -10.17 -58.11
C THR A 157 30.00 -10.47 -59.19
N THR A 158 28.76 -10.00 -59.00
CA THR A 158 28.14 -8.99 -59.89
C THR A 158 27.05 -8.22 -59.13
N ALA A 159 27.18 -6.89 -59.12
CA ALA A 159 26.24 -5.98 -58.49
C ALA A 159 24.95 -5.83 -59.33
N ALA A 160 23.80 -6.09 -58.72
CA ALA A 160 22.50 -5.64 -59.18
C ALA A 160 21.76 -5.06 -57.97
N THR A 161 21.78 -3.73 -57.89
CA THR A 161 21.11 -2.92 -56.88
C THR A 161 19.59 -3.01 -57.07
N ALA A 162 18.95 -3.93 -56.35
CA ALA A 162 17.53 -3.84 -56.06
C ALA A 162 17.40 -3.12 -54.71
N ALA A 163 16.84 -1.90 -54.73
CA ALA A 163 16.54 -1.14 -53.54
C ALA A 163 15.46 -1.89 -52.73
N VAL A 164 15.88 -2.52 -51.65
CA VAL A 164 14.98 -3.03 -50.61
C VAL A 164 14.64 -1.83 -49.74
N GLU A 165 13.36 -1.43 -49.71
CA GLU A 165 12.86 -0.48 -48.73
C GLU A 165 13.22 -0.99 -47.32
N PRO A 166 13.87 -0.18 -46.46
CA PRO A 166 14.08 -0.58 -45.09
C PRO A 166 12.70 -0.69 -44.43
N ALA A 167 12.35 -1.90 -44.00
CA ALA A 167 11.23 -2.08 -43.10
C ALA A 167 11.45 -1.19 -41.88
N ASN A 168 10.57 -0.20 -41.70
CA ASN A 168 10.44 0.56 -40.46
C ASN A 168 9.95 -0.41 -39.37
N THR A 169 10.86 -1.20 -38.81
CA THR A 169 10.67 -1.70 -37.45
C THR A 169 10.91 -0.50 -36.56
N GLU A 170 9.83 0.08 -36.04
CA GLU A 170 9.93 0.93 -34.86
C GLU A 170 10.81 0.19 -33.83
N PRO A 171 11.79 0.86 -33.22
CA PRO A 171 12.55 0.24 -32.15
C PRO A 171 11.57 -0.07 -31.02
N THR A 172 11.23 -1.36 -30.87
CA THR A 172 10.53 -1.85 -29.69
C THR A 172 11.33 -1.36 -28.49
N LYS A 173 10.79 -0.39 -27.73
CA LYS A 173 11.42 0.08 -26.49
C LYS A 173 11.81 -1.19 -25.71
N PRO A 174 13.11 -1.41 -25.40
CA PRO A 174 13.51 -2.62 -24.70
C PRO A 174 12.63 -2.72 -23.46
N HIS A 175 11.86 -3.81 -23.37
CA HIS A 175 11.13 -4.08 -22.14
C HIS A 175 12.22 -4.18 -21.07
N PRO A 176 12.19 -3.31 -20.04
CA PRO A 176 13.22 -3.30 -19.03
C PRO A 176 13.31 -4.71 -18.44
N GLY A 177 14.51 -5.25 -18.36
CA GLY A 177 14.72 -6.60 -17.86
C GLY A 177 14.29 -6.76 -16.39
N PRO A 178 14.34 -8.00 -15.88
CA PRO A 178 14.11 -8.28 -14.47
C PRO A 178 15.00 -7.42 -13.57
N ILE A 179 14.47 -6.94 -12.44
CA ILE A 179 15.25 -6.19 -11.44
C ILE A 179 16.40 -7.06 -10.94
N ALA A 180 17.62 -6.51 -10.93
CA ALA A 180 18.83 -7.19 -10.50
C ALA A 180 19.03 -8.57 -11.16
N GLY A 181 18.68 -8.68 -12.44
CA GLY A 181 18.85 -9.92 -13.21
C GLY A 181 17.90 -11.05 -12.82
N GLY A 182 16.79 -10.75 -12.14
CA GLY A 182 15.72 -11.73 -11.85
C GLY A 182 15.94 -12.49 -10.55
N ILE A 183 16.79 -11.96 -9.66
CA ILE A 183 16.93 -12.48 -8.32
C ILE A 183 15.59 -12.43 -7.56
N PRO A 184 15.40 -13.30 -6.54
CA PRO A 184 14.29 -13.17 -5.61
C PRO A 184 14.27 -11.81 -4.93
N LEU A 185 13.07 -11.25 -4.77
CA LEU A 185 12.81 -10.02 -4.03
C LEU A 185 11.94 -10.35 -2.82
N ARG A 186 12.56 -10.37 -1.64
CA ARG A 186 11.88 -10.38 -0.36
C ARG A 186 11.63 -8.93 0.04
N ILE A 187 10.43 -8.45 -0.24
CA ILE A 187 10.06 -7.05 -0.10
C ILE A 187 9.30 -6.79 1.20
N MET A 188 9.73 -5.83 1.99
CA MET A 188 9.01 -5.40 3.20
C MET A 188 8.50 -3.97 3.03
N PHE A 189 7.20 -3.79 3.20
CA PHE A 189 6.56 -2.48 3.20
C PHE A 189 6.31 -2.04 4.65
N ILE A 190 7.02 -1.00 5.08
CA ILE A 190 6.91 -0.42 6.43
C ILE A 190 6.15 0.89 6.35
N GLY A 191 5.04 1.00 7.07
CA GLY A 191 4.29 2.24 7.13
C GLY A 191 2.93 2.14 7.81
N ALA A 192 2.12 3.19 7.65
CA ALA A 192 0.81 3.27 8.27
C ALA A 192 -0.34 3.06 7.28
N SER A 193 -1.47 3.75 7.46
CA SER A 193 -2.65 3.66 6.58
C SER A 193 -2.34 3.98 5.11
N MET A 194 -1.40 4.88 4.82
CA MET A 194 -0.91 5.16 3.45
C MET A 194 -0.33 3.91 2.76
N THR A 195 0.28 3.03 3.55
CA THR A 195 0.88 1.78 3.09
C THR A 195 -0.15 0.65 3.08
N LEU A 196 -1.06 0.60 4.06
CA LEU A 196 -2.15 -0.38 4.07
C LEU A 196 -3.09 -0.19 2.88
N GLY A 197 -3.49 1.05 2.60
CA GLY A 197 -4.50 1.37 1.59
C GLY A 197 -5.90 0.99 2.03
N ASP A 198 -6.82 0.93 1.05
CA ASP A 198 -8.21 0.55 1.29
C ASP A 198 -8.69 -0.46 0.24
N PRO A 199 -9.26 -1.61 0.65
CA PRO A 199 -9.93 -2.55 -0.25
C PRO A 199 -10.82 -1.91 -1.33
N PRO A 200 -10.81 -2.41 -2.58
CA PRO A 200 -10.03 -3.56 -3.07
C PRO A 200 -8.56 -3.22 -3.40
N GLN A 201 -8.18 -1.95 -3.43
CA GLN A 201 -6.85 -1.49 -3.81
C GLN A 201 -5.93 -1.36 -2.60
N SER A 202 -4.90 -2.20 -2.55
CA SER A 202 -4.03 -2.30 -1.37
C SER A 202 -2.92 -1.25 -1.40
N ALA A 203 -3.31 0.01 -1.53
CA ALA A 203 -2.44 1.16 -1.80
C ALA A 203 -1.57 0.91 -3.05
N TYR A 204 -0.32 1.37 -3.00
CA TYR A 204 0.70 1.20 -4.03
C TYR A 204 1.32 -0.22 -4.05
N ARG A 205 1.09 -1.05 -3.01
CA ARG A 205 1.80 -2.33 -2.83
C ARG A 205 1.44 -3.36 -3.89
N MET A 206 0.15 -3.53 -4.16
CA MET A 206 -0.34 -4.51 -5.14
C MET A 206 0.26 -4.23 -6.53
N ARG A 207 0.15 -2.99 -7.00
CA ARG A 207 0.71 -2.55 -8.28
C ARG A 207 2.23 -2.71 -8.35
N LEU A 208 2.95 -2.40 -7.27
CA LEU A 208 4.40 -2.64 -7.22
C LEU A 208 4.76 -4.12 -7.30
N ARG A 209 4.03 -4.98 -6.58
CA ARG A 209 4.26 -6.42 -6.62
C ARG A 209 4.01 -6.97 -8.02
N GLU A 210 2.85 -6.64 -8.60
CA GLU A 210 2.47 -7.07 -9.95
C GLU A 210 3.50 -6.63 -10.99
N TRP A 211 3.98 -5.39 -10.88
CA TRP A 211 5.06 -4.89 -11.73
C TRP A 211 6.34 -5.70 -11.58
N LEU A 212 6.83 -5.93 -10.36
CA LEU A 212 8.05 -6.73 -10.13
C LEU A 212 7.92 -8.17 -10.66
N VAL A 213 6.78 -8.82 -10.43
CA VAL A 213 6.49 -10.16 -10.97
C VAL A 213 6.45 -10.12 -12.50
N SER A 214 5.82 -9.11 -13.10
CA SER A 214 5.75 -8.98 -14.57
C SER A 214 7.11 -8.81 -15.24
N LEU A 215 8.10 -8.27 -14.52
CA LEU A 215 9.47 -8.17 -14.99
C LEU A 215 10.24 -9.50 -14.91
N GLY A 216 9.71 -10.52 -14.22
CA GLY A 216 10.31 -11.85 -14.08
C GLY A 216 11.03 -12.11 -12.76
N ASN A 217 10.83 -11.26 -11.75
CA ASN A 217 11.34 -11.53 -10.39
C ASN A 217 10.39 -12.45 -9.61
N PRO A 218 10.90 -13.48 -8.90
CA PRO A 218 10.16 -14.08 -7.79
C PRO A 218 9.99 -13.05 -6.68
N VAL A 219 8.76 -12.78 -6.25
CA VAL A 219 8.47 -11.78 -5.23
C VAL A 219 7.76 -12.41 -4.05
N ASN A 220 8.28 -12.16 -2.85
CA ASN A 220 7.63 -12.49 -1.59
C ASN A 220 7.52 -11.22 -0.74
N CYS A 221 6.30 -10.71 -0.55
CA CYS A 221 6.03 -9.65 0.42
C CYS A 221 6.16 -10.24 1.82
N VAL A 222 6.85 -9.55 2.73
CA VAL A 222 7.02 -10.02 4.11
C VAL A 222 6.63 -8.94 5.11
N GLY A 223 6.07 -9.40 6.23
CA GLY A 223 5.65 -8.58 7.35
C GLY A 223 4.81 -9.41 8.31
N THR A 224 4.58 -8.91 9.52
CA THR A 224 3.78 -9.62 10.53
C THR A 224 2.30 -9.29 10.48
N ASN A 225 1.88 -8.39 9.58
CA ASN A 225 0.48 -8.09 9.32
C ASN A 225 0.08 -8.49 7.90
N ARG A 226 -1.22 -8.68 7.66
CA ARG A 226 -1.80 -9.02 6.35
C ARG A 226 -2.95 -8.07 6.06
N PHE A 227 -2.89 -7.39 4.91
CA PHE A 227 -3.94 -6.46 4.54
C PHE A 227 -4.02 -6.25 3.04
N GLY A 228 -5.23 -6.32 2.49
CA GLY A 228 -5.51 -6.11 1.07
C GLY A 228 -6.10 -7.32 0.35
N HIS A 229 -6.58 -7.12 -0.87
CA HIS A 229 -7.22 -8.16 -1.70
C HIS A 229 -6.31 -8.66 -2.82
N PHE A 230 -5.16 -9.20 -2.45
CA PHE A 230 -4.23 -9.90 -3.32
C PHE A 230 -3.56 -11.03 -2.54
N LYS A 231 -3.02 -12.05 -3.23
CA LYS A 231 -2.66 -13.33 -2.59
C LYS A 231 -1.54 -13.18 -1.57
N ASP A 232 -0.42 -12.59 -1.98
CA ASP A 232 0.71 -12.26 -1.14
C ASP A 232 0.59 -10.82 -0.58
N ASN A 233 -0.33 -10.65 0.38
CA ASN A 233 -0.69 -9.36 0.98
C ASN A 233 -0.02 -9.07 2.34
N ASP A 234 1.08 -9.76 2.62
CA ASP A 234 1.90 -9.53 3.81
C ASP A 234 2.48 -8.10 3.81
N VAL A 235 2.51 -7.48 4.98
CA VAL A 235 2.88 -6.07 5.16
C VAL A 235 3.38 -5.82 6.58
N GLN A 236 4.39 -4.96 6.73
CA GLN A 236 4.86 -4.50 8.03
C GLN A 236 4.25 -3.12 8.35
N GLY A 237 2.92 -3.05 8.26
CA GLY A 237 2.19 -1.79 8.39
C GLY A 237 0.94 -1.88 9.26
N TYR A 238 0.61 -0.75 9.89
CA TYR A 238 -0.40 -0.67 10.95
C TYR A 238 -1.13 0.66 10.91
N ALA A 239 -2.45 0.64 11.12
CA ALA A 239 -3.25 1.86 11.06
C ALA A 239 -2.82 2.85 12.16
N SER A 240 -2.71 4.13 11.80
CA SER A 240 -2.41 5.22 12.74
C SER A 240 -1.14 5.00 13.57
N THR A 241 -0.08 4.43 12.99
CA THR A 241 1.16 4.14 13.73
C THR A 241 2.29 5.12 13.36
N PRO A 242 2.80 5.90 14.34
CA PRO A 242 3.89 6.88 14.15
C PRO A 242 5.25 6.19 13.95
N ILE A 243 6.27 6.95 13.54
CA ILE A 243 7.59 6.43 13.17
C ILE A 243 8.24 5.60 14.29
N GLU A 244 8.16 6.05 15.54
CA GLU A 244 8.77 5.36 16.68
C GLU A 244 8.12 3.99 16.95
N GLU A 245 6.79 3.92 16.93
CA GLU A 245 6.08 2.65 17.12
C GLU A 245 6.27 1.72 15.91
N LEU A 246 6.40 2.26 14.69
CA LEU A 246 6.78 1.48 13.51
C LEU A 246 8.19 0.89 13.64
N HIS A 247 9.12 1.62 14.25
CA HIS A 247 10.46 1.09 14.55
C HIS A 247 10.38 -0.08 15.54
N GLU A 248 9.60 0.03 16.61
CA GLU A 248 9.39 -1.10 17.54
C GLU A 248 8.80 -2.33 16.83
N LYS A 249 7.83 -2.12 15.95
CA LYS A 249 7.23 -3.20 15.14
C LYS A 249 8.22 -3.80 14.14
N ALA A 250 9.06 -2.97 13.51
CA ALA A 250 10.13 -3.44 12.65
C ALA A 250 11.19 -4.25 13.43
N ALA A 251 11.46 -3.89 14.68
CA ALA A 251 12.38 -4.61 15.56
C ALA A 251 11.93 -6.05 15.85
N GLU A 252 10.61 -6.31 15.86
CA GLU A 252 10.04 -7.64 16.03
C GLU A 252 10.13 -8.50 14.75
N ALA A 253 10.18 -7.90 13.56
CA ALA A 253 10.00 -8.59 12.28
C ALA A 253 11.28 -8.71 11.43
N VAL A 254 12.02 -7.60 11.26
CA VAL A 254 13.16 -7.50 10.33
C VAL A 254 14.27 -8.50 10.63
N PRO A 255 14.68 -8.76 11.90
CA PRO A 255 15.75 -9.70 12.19
C PRO A 255 15.46 -11.13 11.70
N ALA A 256 14.19 -11.58 11.79
CA ALA A 256 13.79 -12.90 11.33
C ALA A 256 13.60 -12.96 9.80
N MET A 257 12.97 -11.94 9.24
CA MET A 257 12.56 -11.95 7.82
C MET A 257 13.69 -11.56 6.87
N GLN A 258 14.60 -10.67 7.27
CA GLN A 258 15.75 -10.22 6.46
C GLN A 258 15.37 -9.81 5.02
N PRO A 259 14.46 -8.85 4.81
CA PRO A 259 14.11 -8.38 3.47
C PRO A 259 15.31 -7.74 2.76
N ASN A 260 15.45 -7.97 1.45
CA ASN A 260 16.49 -7.34 0.63
C ASN A 260 16.03 -6.06 -0.07
N LEU A 261 14.72 -5.77 -0.06
CA LEU A 261 14.16 -4.51 -0.52
C LEU A 261 13.14 -4.01 0.53
N ILE A 262 13.35 -2.81 1.06
CA ILE A 262 12.47 -2.24 2.07
C ILE A 262 11.94 -0.90 1.58
N ILE A 263 10.62 -0.74 1.58
CA ILE A 263 9.95 0.51 1.22
C ILE A 263 9.35 1.11 2.50
N VAL A 264 9.73 2.36 2.80
CA VAL A 264 9.32 3.05 4.03
C VAL A 264 8.48 4.28 3.69
N ASN A 265 7.24 4.31 4.18
CA ASN A 265 6.37 5.50 4.19
C ASN A 265 5.83 5.71 5.61
N ALA A 266 6.49 6.56 6.39
CA ALA A 266 6.22 6.75 7.81
C ALA A 266 6.32 8.24 8.19
N GLY A 267 5.41 8.71 9.05
CA GLY A 267 5.38 10.09 9.54
C GLY A 267 4.02 10.80 9.39
N SER A 268 3.15 10.36 8.48
CA SER A 268 1.79 10.92 8.37
C SER A 268 0.98 10.73 9.66
N SER A 269 1.21 9.62 10.37
CA SER A 269 0.60 9.36 11.67
C SER A 269 1.15 10.26 12.78
N ASP A 270 2.43 10.63 12.74
CA ASP A 270 3.00 11.64 13.66
C ASP A 270 2.29 12.99 13.49
N CYS A 271 2.00 13.37 12.24
CA CYS A 271 1.26 14.59 11.92
C CYS A 271 -0.24 14.52 12.27
N PHE A 272 -0.87 13.36 12.09
CA PHE A 272 -2.25 13.15 12.51
C PHE A 272 -2.39 13.22 14.04
N GLN A 273 -1.41 12.67 14.76
CA GLN A 273 -1.33 12.64 16.22
C GLN A 273 -0.40 13.74 16.76
N TRP A 274 -0.53 14.95 16.20
CA TRP A 274 0.41 16.06 16.40
C TRP A 274 0.65 16.44 17.86
N GLU A 275 -0.35 16.27 18.74
CA GLU A 275 -0.23 16.60 20.18
C GLU A 275 0.80 15.74 20.91
N ARG A 276 0.98 14.49 20.47
CA ARG A 276 1.92 13.54 21.08
C ARG A 276 3.24 13.45 20.32
N TRP A 277 3.19 13.52 18.98
CA TRP A 277 4.35 13.24 18.14
C TRP A 277 4.79 14.46 17.35
N GLY A 278 3.92 14.96 16.47
CA GLY A 278 4.20 16.12 15.63
C GLY A 278 5.42 15.95 14.74
N SER A 279 5.88 17.04 14.11
CA SER A 279 7.07 17.00 13.27
C SER A 279 8.38 17.09 14.05
N ALA A 280 8.34 17.56 15.30
CA ALA A 280 9.54 17.65 16.14
C ALA A 280 10.09 16.25 16.44
N GLY A 281 11.40 16.08 16.26
CA GLY A 281 12.06 14.79 16.48
C GLY A 281 11.90 13.75 15.36
N ALA A 282 11.24 14.12 14.25
CA ALA A 282 11.01 13.18 13.15
C ALA A 282 12.33 12.76 12.48
N LEU A 283 13.33 13.63 12.45
CA LEU A 283 14.68 13.33 11.99
C LEU A 283 15.29 12.18 12.79
N GLU A 284 15.30 12.28 14.12
CA GLU A 284 15.89 11.29 15.02
C GLU A 284 15.13 9.97 14.94
N ARG A 285 13.78 10.02 14.94
CA ARG A 285 12.94 8.82 14.81
C ARG A 285 13.15 8.11 13.46
N THR A 286 13.18 8.86 12.36
CA THR A 286 13.40 8.32 11.01
C THR A 286 14.81 7.75 10.88
N ARG A 287 15.82 8.47 11.40
CA ARG A 287 17.21 8.01 11.39
C ARG A 287 17.37 6.71 12.18
N ALA A 288 16.80 6.64 13.38
CA ALA A 288 16.83 5.44 14.22
C ALA A 288 16.20 4.24 13.52
N LEU A 289 15.03 4.41 12.89
CA LEU A 289 14.40 3.38 12.07
C LEU A 289 15.34 2.92 10.94
N VAL A 290 15.84 3.84 10.12
CA VAL A 290 16.68 3.51 8.95
C VAL A 290 17.98 2.83 9.36
N ASP A 291 18.67 3.33 10.38
CA ASP A 291 19.89 2.70 10.90
C ASP A 291 19.61 1.28 11.42
N PHE A 292 18.49 1.09 12.12
CA PHE A 292 18.05 -0.22 12.57
C PHE A 292 17.81 -1.18 11.39
N LEU A 293 17.06 -0.77 10.36
CA LEU A 293 16.77 -1.62 9.19
C LEU A 293 18.05 -2.15 8.55
N PHE A 294 19.03 -1.26 8.46
CA PHE A 294 20.35 -1.52 7.90
C PHE A 294 21.26 -2.38 8.78
N ALA A 295 21.09 -2.33 10.11
CA ALA A 295 21.81 -3.18 11.05
C ALA A 295 21.17 -4.57 11.13
N ALA A 296 19.84 -4.60 11.18
CA ALA A 296 19.06 -5.82 11.28
C ALA A 296 19.12 -6.60 9.97
N SER A 297 18.97 -5.96 8.80
CA SER A 297 19.07 -6.61 7.48
C SER A 297 20.18 -5.99 6.61
N PRO A 298 21.43 -6.49 6.74
CA PRO A 298 22.59 -5.89 6.07
C PRO A 298 22.57 -5.92 4.54
N ARG A 299 21.72 -6.77 3.93
CA ARG A 299 21.58 -6.92 2.47
C ARG A 299 20.44 -6.07 1.88
N ALA A 300 19.74 -5.29 2.70
CA ALA A 300 18.63 -4.48 2.25
C ALA A 300 19.09 -3.27 1.42
N ALA A 301 18.42 -3.02 0.30
CA ALA A 301 18.29 -1.69 -0.25
C ALA A 301 17.03 -1.03 0.35
N VAL A 302 17.14 0.21 0.79
CA VAL A 302 16.04 0.96 1.42
C VAL A 302 15.55 2.06 0.49
N VAL A 303 14.27 2.05 0.17
CA VAL A 303 13.57 3.15 -0.49
C VAL A 303 12.81 3.93 0.59
N LEU A 304 13.41 5.03 1.04
CA LEU A 304 12.82 5.91 2.05
C LEU A 304 12.02 7.00 1.37
N SER A 305 10.75 7.15 1.72
CA SER A 305 9.86 8.08 1.02
C SER A 305 9.56 9.31 1.84
N THR A 306 9.45 10.45 1.19
CA THR A 306 8.68 11.56 1.77
C THR A 306 7.20 11.16 1.87
N LEU A 307 6.45 11.91 2.67
CA LEU A 307 4.99 11.81 2.76
C LEU A 307 4.33 12.49 1.55
N VAL A 308 3.13 12.04 1.19
CA VAL A 308 2.25 12.73 0.24
C VAL A 308 1.55 13.92 0.92
N THR A 309 1.00 14.82 0.11
CA THR A 309 0.27 16.02 0.56
C THR A 309 -1.00 15.70 1.35
N SER A 310 -1.48 16.67 2.14
CA SER A 310 -2.82 16.70 2.74
C SER A 310 -3.56 17.99 2.36
N ALA A 311 -4.88 17.88 2.16
CA ALA A 311 -5.73 19.05 1.97
C ALA A 311 -6.16 19.72 3.30
N ASP A 312 -5.75 19.20 4.47
CA ASP A 312 -5.86 19.93 5.75
C ASP A 312 -4.58 20.76 5.97
N PRO A 313 -4.67 22.11 6.02
CA PRO A 313 -3.50 22.98 6.18
C PRO A 313 -2.68 22.71 7.45
N ARG A 314 -3.27 22.14 8.50
CA ARG A 314 -2.54 21.79 9.73
C ARG A 314 -1.65 20.57 9.50
N PHE A 315 -2.18 19.54 8.84
CA PHE A 315 -1.41 18.35 8.51
C PHE A 315 -0.36 18.65 7.45
N GLU A 316 -0.69 19.45 6.43
CA GLU A 316 0.26 19.84 5.39
C GLU A 316 1.50 20.55 5.95
N ARG A 317 1.33 21.50 6.88
CA ARG A 317 2.48 22.15 7.53
C ARG A 317 3.38 21.15 8.27
N CYS A 318 2.79 20.19 8.98
CA CYS A 318 3.56 19.14 9.63
C CYS A 318 4.24 18.22 8.61
N ILE A 319 3.53 17.82 7.55
CA ILE A 319 4.03 16.95 6.47
C ILE A 319 5.25 17.58 5.80
N LEU A 320 5.21 18.87 5.44
CA LEU A 320 6.35 19.58 4.86
C LEU A 320 7.56 19.60 5.82
N SER A 321 7.32 19.82 7.11
CA SER A 321 8.36 19.79 8.14
C SER A 321 8.97 18.40 8.33
N VAL A 322 8.16 17.33 8.29
CA VAL A 322 8.64 15.94 8.33
C VAL A 322 9.39 15.59 7.05
N ASN A 323 8.91 16.01 5.88
CA ASN A 323 9.55 15.75 4.59
C ASN A 323 10.94 16.37 4.50
N ALA A 324 11.13 17.60 4.99
CA ALA A 324 12.46 18.21 5.09
C ALA A 324 13.42 17.37 5.94
N GLN A 325 12.94 16.81 7.05
CA GLN A 325 13.75 15.94 7.93
C GLN A 325 14.04 14.58 7.28
N ILE A 326 13.08 13.99 6.56
CA ILE A 326 13.29 12.73 5.80
C ILE A 326 14.37 12.93 4.73
N ARG A 327 14.34 14.06 3.99
CA ARG A 327 15.35 14.43 3.01
C ARG A 327 16.74 14.52 3.64
N GLN A 328 16.83 15.15 4.81
CA GLN A 328 18.09 15.25 5.57
C GLN A 328 18.61 13.86 5.96
N VAL A 329 17.75 12.98 6.51
CA VAL A 329 18.14 11.60 6.84
C VAL A 329 18.65 10.86 5.60
N ALA A 330 17.94 10.98 4.47
CA ALA A 330 18.33 10.32 3.23
C ALA A 330 19.70 10.81 2.73
N ALA A 331 19.96 12.11 2.76
CA ALA A 331 21.25 12.70 2.39
C ALA A 331 22.38 12.18 3.31
N ASP A 332 22.15 12.15 4.62
CA ASP A 332 23.14 11.70 5.60
C ASP A 332 23.46 10.21 5.49
N VAL A 333 22.45 9.38 5.22
CA VAL A 333 22.61 7.93 5.04
C VAL A 333 23.33 7.62 3.72
N ARG A 334 22.99 8.33 2.63
CA ARG A 334 23.68 8.22 1.34
C ARG A 334 25.15 8.64 1.44
N ARG A 335 25.43 9.75 2.13
CA ARG A 335 26.81 10.23 2.39
C ARG A 335 27.63 9.25 3.22
N ALA A 336 26.99 8.42 4.04
CA ALA A 336 27.60 7.30 4.76
C ALA A 336 27.79 6.04 3.89
N GLY A 337 27.49 6.09 2.58
CA GLY A 337 27.69 5.00 1.63
C GLY A 337 26.69 3.85 1.74
N ARG A 338 25.53 4.08 2.38
CA ARG A 338 24.50 3.05 2.52
C ARG A 338 23.56 3.03 1.30
N PRO A 339 23.02 1.85 0.91
CA PRO A 339 22.14 1.72 -0.26
C PRO A 339 20.72 2.23 0.04
N LEU A 340 20.57 3.55 0.11
CA LEU A 340 19.30 4.24 0.32
C LEU A 340 18.95 5.13 -0.87
N VAL A 341 17.77 4.92 -1.44
CA VAL A 341 17.16 5.84 -2.41
C VAL A 341 16.09 6.67 -1.70
N LEU A 342 16.12 7.98 -1.91
CA LEU A 342 15.04 8.87 -1.50
C LEU A 342 13.93 8.82 -2.56
N SER A 343 12.74 8.41 -2.15
CA SER A 343 11.54 8.49 -2.97
C SER A 343 10.77 9.76 -2.64
N GLU A 344 10.98 10.81 -3.45
CA GLU A 344 10.23 12.05 -3.35
C GLU A 344 8.78 11.78 -3.78
N GLN A 345 7.84 11.69 -2.84
CA GLN A 345 6.41 11.44 -3.07
C GLN A 345 5.57 12.72 -2.95
N HIS A 346 6.17 13.81 -2.47
CA HIS A 346 5.52 15.12 -2.37
C HIS A 346 5.81 15.97 -3.61
N TYR A 347 4.93 16.93 -3.92
CA TYR A 347 5.08 17.84 -5.06
C TYR A 347 5.73 19.20 -4.69
N ASP A 348 6.15 19.41 -3.44
CA ASP A 348 6.65 20.70 -2.93
C ASP A 348 7.99 21.11 -3.56
N GLN A 349 8.70 20.17 -4.17
CA GLN A 349 9.91 20.41 -4.96
C GLN A 349 9.61 20.73 -6.44
N GLY A 350 8.34 20.96 -6.81
CA GLY A 350 7.94 21.20 -8.21
C GLY A 350 7.98 19.95 -9.10
N LEU A 351 8.06 18.76 -8.49
CA LEU A 351 8.17 17.50 -9.23
C LEU A 351 6.81 17.08 -9.82
N PRO A 352 6.75 16.72 -11.11
CA PRO A 352 5.51 16.24 -11.74
C PRO A 352 5.19 14.81 -11.31
N GLY A 353 3.97 14.37 -11.57
CA GLY A 353 3.55 12.98 -11.30
C GLY A 353 3.57 12.66 -9.80
N ARG A 354 2.91 13.51 -9.01
CA ARG A 354 2.79 13.39 -7.55
C ARG A 354 1.34 13.55 -7.14
N VAL A 355 1.00 13.01 -5.97
CA VAL A 355 -0.35 13.16 -5.42
C VAL A 355 -0.62 14.63 -5.12
N THR A 356 -1.57 15.23 -5.82
CA THR A 356 -2.06 16.59 -5.58
C THR A 356 -3.31 16.55 -4.70
N PRO A 357 -3.76 17.68 -4.12
CA PRO A 357 -5.00 17.71 -3.32
C PRO A 357 -6.23 17.20 -4.06
N ALA A 358 -6.28 17.30 -5.39
CA ALA A 358 -7.37 16.79 -6.21
C ALA A 358 -7.44 15.25 -6.25
N LEU A 359 -6.34 14.58 -5.91
CA LEU A 359 -6.23 13.12 -5.86
C LEU A 359 -6.40 12.58 -4.44
N LEU A 360 -6.90 13.38 -3.51
CA LEU A 360 -7.20 12.95 -2.14
C LEU A 360 -8.69 12.61 -1.97
N LYS A 361 -8.97 11.67 -1.07
CA LYS A 361 -10.31 11.32 -0.63
C LYS A 361 -10.94 12.46 0.20
N PRO A 362 -12.25 12.39 0.50
CA PRO A 362 -12.93 13.40 1.32
C PRO A 362 -12.35 13.59 2.74
N ASP A 363 -11.59 12.60 3.23
CA ASP A 363 -10.87 12.71 4.51
C ASP A 363 -9.63 13.63 4.46
N LYS A 364 -9.30 14.16 3.28
CA LYS A 364 -8.20 15.11 3.02
C LYS A 364 -6.81 14.54 3.30
N MET A 365 -6.67 13.23 3.44
CA MET A 365 -5.42 12.58 3.80
C MET A 365 -5.09 11.42 2.86
N HIS A 366 -6.01 10.47 2.68
CA HIS A 366 -5.72 9.28 1.90
C HIS A 366 -5.85 9.56 0.40
N PRO A 367 -4.90 9.10 -0.43
CA PRO A 367 -5.02 9.17 -1.88
C PRO A 367 -6.26 8.41 -2.39
N THR A 368 -6.76 8.83 -3.53
CA THR A 368 -7.64 8.04 -4.39
C THR A 368 -6.84 6.89 -5.05
N ALA A 369 -7.53 6.01 -5.77
CA ALA A 369 -6.91 4.98 -6.61
C ALA A 369 -5.76 5.54 -7.48
N ALA A 370 -6.06 6.58 -8.25
CA ALA A 370 -5.10 7.24 -9.13
C ALA A 370 -3.94 7.91 -8.36
N GLY A 371 -4.21 8.40 -7.14
CA GLY A 371 -3.15 8.92 -6.27
C GLY A 371 -2.19 7.83 -5.80
N TRP A 372 -2.69 6.66 -5.39
CA TRP A 372 -1.83 5.52 -5.06
C TRP A 372 -1.09 4.95 -6.27
N ASP A 373 -1.68 5.00 -7.47
CA ASP A 373 -1.00 4.65 -8.71
C ASP A 373 0.20 5.57 -8.97
N LEU A 374 0.05 6.89 -8.78
CA LEU A 374 1.17 7.82 -8.89
C LEU A 374 2.27 7.50 -7.86
N MET A 375 1.90 7.15 -6.63
CA MET A 375 2.89 6.74 -5.64
C MET A 375 3.68 5.50 -6.12
N ALA A 376 2.97 4.51 -6.66
CA ALA A 376 3.59 3.30 -7.21
C ALA A 376 4.56 3.65 -8.34
N ASP A 377 4.18 4.53 -9.28
CA ASP A 377 5.04 4.92 -10.40
C ASP A 377 6.35 5.59 -9.94
N VAL A 378 6.27 6.43 -8.90
CA VAL A 378 7.45 7.04 -8.26
C VAL A 378 8.34 5.94 -7.66
N TYR A 379 7.77 4.98 -6.93
CA TYR A 379 8.52 3.85 -6.38
C TYR A 379 9.14 2.96 -7.45
N MET A 380 8.45 2.65 -8.54
CA MET A 380 8.99 1.83 -9.64
C MET A 380 10.26 2.45 -10.22
N ARG A 381 10.23 3.77 -10.46
CA ARG A 381 11.39 4.52 -10.94
C ARG A 381 12.55 4.48 -9.93
N ASP A 382 12.25 4.65 -8.65
CA ASP A 382 13.28 4.72 -7.62
C ASP A 382 13.88 3.33 -7.29
N ILE A 383 13.10 2.25 -7.45
CA ILE A 383 13.60 0.86 -7.43
C ILE A 383 14.54 0.60 -8.61
N ARG A 384 14.22 1.09 -9.82
CA ARG A 384 15.14 1.02 -10.96
C ARG A 384 16.43 1.81 -10.74
N ASP A 385 16.37 2.94 -10.05
CA ASP A 385 17.58 3.69 -9.68
C ASP A 385 18.46 2.88 -8.70
N ALA A 386 17.86 2.23 -7.70
CA ALA A 386 18.59 1.32 -6.81
C ALA A 386 19.21 0.14 -7.57
N ASP A 387 18.49 -0.43 -8.54
CA ASP A 387 18.96 -1.52 -9.40
C ASP A 387 20.15 -1.08 -10.28
N ALA A 388 20.04 0.06 -10.95
CA ALA A 388 21.09 0.62 -11.79
C ALA A 388 22.39 0.92 -11.02
N ARG A 389 22.29 1.18 -9.70
CA ARG A 389 23.42 1.36 -8.79
C ARG A 389 24.00 0.05 -8.27
N GLY A 390 23.40 -1.10 -8.60
CA GLY A 390 23.79 -2.42 -8.11
C GLY A 390 23.52 -2.63 -6.62
N TRP A 391 22.57 -1.87 -6.05
CA TRP A 391 22.28 -1.90 -4.61
C TRP A 391 21.34 -3.04 -4.22
N ILE A 392 20.50 -3.50 -5.14
CA ILE A 392 19.57 -4.61 -4.89
C ILE A 392 20.32 -5.93 -5.10
N VAL A 393 20.51 -6.67 -4.01
CA VAL A 393 21.17 -7.98 -4.00
C VAL A 393 20.21 -9.05 -3.52
N ALA A 394 20.45 -10.33 -3.82
CA ALA A 394 19.55 -11.42 -3.40
C ALA A 394 19.34 -11.40 -1.87
N PRO A 395 18.19 -11.90 -1.35
CA PRO A 395 17.99 -12.03 0.09
C PRO A 395 18.91 -13.11 0.67
N VAL A 396 19.02 -13.12 2.01
CA VAL A 396 19.61 -14.29 2.69
C VAL A 396 18.70 -15.50 2.53
N ASP A 397 19.31 -16.67 2.39
CA ASP A 397 18.60 -17.93 2.53
C ASP A 397 18.38 -18.23 4.02
N ASN A 398 17.14 -18.06 4.46
CA ASN A 398 16.66 -18.31 5.82
C ASN A 398 15.41 -19.20 5.81
N GLY A 399 15.19 -19.96 4.73
CA GLY A 399 14.02 -20.84 4.57
C GLY A 399 12.70 -20.15 4.21
N ILE A 400 12.65 -18.80 4.15
CA ILE A 400 11.50 -18.07 3.60
C ILE A 400 11.53 -18.21 2.07
N LEU A 401 10.39 -18.60 1.49
CA LEU A 401 10.30 -18.87 0.05
C LEU A 401 10.54 -17.61 -0.79
N ALA A 402 11.06 -17.82 -2.00
CA ALA A 402 11.34 -16.74 -2.94
C ALA A 402 10.06 -16.13 -3.56
N ASP A 403 9.01 -16.94 -3.69
CA ASP A 403 7.73 -16.57 -4.27
C ASP A 403 6.66 -16.63 -3.18
N GLY A 404 6.07 -15.48 -2.87
CA GLY A 404 5.02 -15.36 -1.85
C GLY A 404 3.71 -16.01 -2.26
N ASP A 405 3.39 -16.11 -3.56
CA ASP A 405 2.19 -16.81 -4.01
C ASP A 405 2.34 -18.32 -3.78
N ALA A 406 3.53 -18.87 -4.01
CA ALA A 406 3.84 -20.27 -3.69
C ALA A 406 3.84 -20.52 -2.17
N GLU A 407 4.35 -19.57 -1.38
CA GLU A 407 4.31 -19.65 0.09
C GLU A 407 2.87 -19.71 0.61
N ARG A 408 1.98 -18.86 0.09
CA ARG A 408 0.56 -18.85 0.47
C ARG A 408 -0.17 -20.12 0.05
N ASP A 409 0.13 -20.68 -1.12
CA ASP A 409 -0.46 -21.96 -1.53
C ASP A 409 -0.11 -23.10 -0.56
N LEU A 410 1.13 -23.12 -0.07
CA LEU A 410 1.57 -24.11 0.91
C LEU A 410 0.90 -23.92 2.27
N GLU A 411 0.76 -22.68 2.74
CA GLU A 411 0.01 -22.38 3.97
C GLU A 411 -1.46 -22.78 3.86
N ASP A 412 -2.10 -22.48 2.72
CA ASP A 412 -3.49 -22.85 2.47
C ASP A 412 -3.67 -24.37 2.40
N ALA A 413 -2.74 -25.08 1.77
CA ALA A 413 -2.75 -26.54 1.74
C ALA A 413 -2.56 -27.14 3.14
N ALA A 414 -1.64 -26.59 3.94
CA ALA A 414 -1.43 -27.01 5.32
C ALA A 414 -2.67 -26.78 6.19
N ARG A 415 -3.28 -25.60 6.09
CA ARG A 415 -4.51 -25.27 6.82
C ARG A 415 -5.66 -26.21 6.46
N ARG A 416 -5.87 -26.50 5.18
CA ARG A 416 -6.91 -27.44 4.72
C ARG A 416 -6.67 -28.84 5.29
N LYS A 417 -5.43 -29.30 5.30
CA LYS A 417 -5.08 -30.60 5.88
C LYS A 417 -5.36 -30.65 7.38
N GLU A 418 -5.01 -29.61 8.13
CA GLU A 418 -5.32 -29.51 9.56
C GLU A 418 -6.82 -29.50 9.84
N GLU A 419 -7.60 -28.80 9.01
CA GLU A 419 -9.06 -28.79 9.09
C GLU A 419 -9.68 -30.17 8.80
N GLU A 420 -9.16 -30.89 7.80
CA GLU A 420 -9.57 -32.26 7.47
C GLU A 420 -9.27 -33.23 8.60
N GLU A 421 -8.04 -33.23 9.13
CA GLU A 421 -7.66 -34.04 10.29
C GLU A 421 -8.49 -33.70 11.54
N GLY A 422 -8.86 -32.42 11.71
CA GLY A 422 -9.75 -31.96 12.77
C GLY A 422 -11.16 -32.51 12.65
N LYS A 423 -11.71 -32.54 11.42
CA LYS A 423 -13.02 -33.13 11.12
C LYS A 423 -13.04 -34.64 11.36
N GLU A 424 -12.05 -35.37 10.86
CA GLU A 424 -11.93 -36.82 11.08
C GLU A 424 -11.85 -37.17 12.57
N LYS A 425 -11.07 -36.42 13.36
CA LYS A 425 -10.99 -36.60 14.81
C LYS A 425 -12.32 -36.31 15.50
N ALA A 426 -13.08 -35.32 15.04
CA ALA A 426 -14.40 -34.98 15.59
C ALA A 426 -15.44 -36.05 15.27
N GLU A 427 -15.45 -36.57 14.05
CA GLU A 427 -16.34 -37.65 13.60
C GLU A 427 -16.06 -38.95 14.37
N GLY A 428 -14.79 -39.34 14.52
CA GLY A 428 -14.41 -40.51 15.31
C GLY A 428 -14.85 -40.39 16.77
N ARG A 429 -14.72 -39.20 17.39
CA ARG A 429 -15.24 -38.95 18.76
C ARG A 429 -16.75 -39.04 18.83
N ALA A 430 -17.47 -38.52 17.85
CA ALA A 430 -18.93 -38.58 17.79
C ALA A 430 -19.42 -40.03 17.66
N GLU A 431 -18.75 -40.84 16.84
CA GLU A 431 -19.07 -42.26 16.68
C GLU A 431 -18.85 -43.05 17.98
N ILE A 432 -17.71 -42.83 18.66
CA ILE A 432 -17.44 -43.44 19.97
C ILE A 432 -18.50 -43.04 21.00
N ALA A 433 -18.86 -41.75 21.06
CA ALA A 433 -19.88 -41.25 21.98
C ALA A 433 -21.27 -41.86 21.68
N LEU A 434 -21.61 -42.00 20.39
CA LEU A 434 -22.86 -42.63 19.95
C LEU A 434 -22.90 -44.12 20.31
N ARG A 435 -21.79 -44.84 20.13
CA ARG A 435 -21.64 -46.23 20.55
C ARG A 435 -21.81 -46.39 22.06
N ALA A 436 -21.12 -45.57 22.86
CA ALA A 436 -21.25 -45.58 24.31
C ALA A 436 -22.67 -45.24 24.80
N ARG A 437 -23.42 -44.42 24.05
CA ARG A 437 -24.83 -44.14 24.34
C ARG A 437 -25.73 -45.34 24.02
N ARG A 438 -25.48 -46.04 22.91
CA ARG A 438 -26.21 -47.27 22.53
C ARG A 438 -26.00 -48.38 23.56
N GLU A 439 -24.76 -48.62 23.98
CA GLU A 439 -24.40 -49.63 24.98
C GLU A 439 -25.08 -49.37 26.34
N ARG A 440 -25.12 -48.10 26.79
CA ARG A 440 -25.86 -47.72 28.02
C ARG A 440 -27.37 -47.98 27.91
N ARG A 441 -27.99 -47.70 26.77
CA ARG A 441 -29.43 -47.98 26.56
C ARG A 441 -29.74 -49.47 26.51
N GLY A 442 -28.86 -50.27 25.90
CA GLY A 442 -29.01 -51.73 25.85
C GLY A 442 -28.96 -52.39 27.22
N ARG A 443 -28.14 -51.88 28.15
CA ARG A 443 -28.00 -52.44 29.51
C ARG A 443 -29.26 -52.27 30.38
N VAL A 444 -29.98 -51.16 30.21
CA VAL A 444 -31.22 -50.87 30.97
C VAL A 444 -32.38 -51.79 30.57
N SER A 445 -32.33 -52.39 29.38
CA SER A 445 -33.39 -53.27 28.86
C SER A 445 -33.40 -54.69 29.44
N TRP A 446 -32.38 -55.09 30.22
CA TRP A 446 -32.26 -56.45 30.78
C TRP A 446 -32.46 -56.50 32.31
N GLU A 447 -32.76 -55.37 32.96
CA GLU A 447 -32.97 -55.26 34.42
C GLU A 447 -34.46 -55.07 34.82
N ILE A 448 -35.41 -55.37 33.92
CA ILE A 448 -36.86 -55.31 34.20
C ILE A 448 -37.47 -56.71 34.22
#